data_AF-A0A4S8LJU0-F1
#
_entry.id   AF-A0A4S8LJU0-F1
#
_cell.length_a   1.000
_cell.length_b   1.000
_cell.length_c   1.000
_cell.angle_alpha   90.00
_cell.angle_beta   90.00
_cell.angle_gamma   90.00
#
_symmetry.space_group_name_H-M   'P 1'
#
loop_
_entity.id
_entity.type
_entity.pdbx_description
1 polymer ?
#
loop_
_entity_poly.entity_id
_entity_poly.type
_entity_poly.pdbx_seq_one_letter_code
_entity_poly.pdbx_strand_id
1 'polypeptide(L)'
;MSLLPTSAHLFGLTFAGIYVGSLYVSQYGRLVFSSSSTSPKREEGEKDKGRVPPQYQKGRDDPTVIRARLTAASFATFACLFLACAIVAHVTHGSVTTDSLNASIKDASSLLGLSFPPLHLSSLFPHLVIPTLFLGPLTAVLINYLPSITLDSTKFEFSFFLPSLFPNDDDDNNNGSLSSLIVLRNYIVAPITEELVFRSCILSIYLLAFPSSSSSLTPTKIILLSPLHFGLAHLHHAWETYNRFGRTKTALKRAVLQSTFQMAYTTLFGALCAFLWLRGIPDTTTNSNLDTTPSTPPTTRTYTVYPSRLPSVYAPITAHIFCNFMGFPDFSGDVERGQKRWGVAGAWLVRLAYLSGVARFGLAVWTQEGRAGW
;
A
#
# COMPACT_ATOMS: atom_id res chain seq x y z
N MET A 1 17.19 4.04 -24.82
CA MET A 1 15.97 4.47 -25.55
C MET A 1 14.96 4.89 -24.50
N SER A 2 14.29 6.04 -24.60
CA SER A 2 13.26 6.40 -23.62
C SER A 2 11.92 5.74 -23.98
N LEU A 3 11.16 5.30 -22.98
CA LEU A 3 9.79 4.85 -23.20
C LEU A 3 8.90 6.06 -23.49
N LEU A 4 7.85 5.88 -24.29
CA LEU A 4 6.83 6.92 -24.45
C LEU A 4 5.96 6.99 -23.19
N PRO A 5 5.50 8.20 -22.77
CA PRO A 5 4.56 8.35 -21.66
C PRO A 5 3.29 7.49 -21.79
N THR A 6 2.77 7.34 -23.01
CA THR A 6 1.61 6.48 -23.29
C THR A 6 1.89 5.00 -23.00
N SER A 7 3.11 4.53 -23.29
CA SER A 7 3.53 3.17 -22.95
C SER A 7 3.55 2.94 -21.44
N ALA A 8 3.96 3.94 -20.64
CA ALA A 8 3.95 3.82 -19.18
C ALA A 8 2.54 3.66 -18.60
N HIS A 9 1.55 4.39 -19.13
CA HIS A 9 0.14 4.21 -18.76
C HIS A 9 -0.37 2.82 -19.16
N LEU A 10 -0.03 2.33 -20.36
CA LEU A 10 -0.46 1.01 -20.82
C LEU A 10 0.15 -0.12 -19.97
N PHE A 11 1.45 -0.04 -19.67
CA PHE A 11 2.09 -0.99 -18.77
C PHE A 11 1.52 -0.90 -17.35
N GLY A 12 1.27 0.30 -16.83
CA GLY A 12 0.60 0.49 -15.54
C GLY A 12 -0.76 -0.20 -15.46
N LEU A 13 -1.60 -0.02 -16.49
CA LEU A 13 -2.89 -0.71 -16.61
C LEU A 13 -2.72 -2.23 -16.74
N THR A 14 -1.68 -2.68 -17.43
CA THR A 14 -1.36 -4.10 -17.61
C THR A 14 -0.97 -4.75 -16.28
N PHE A 15 -0.07 -4.14 -15.51
CA PHE A 15 0.32 -4.62 -14.17
C PHE A 15 -0.88 -4.64 -13.21
N ALA A 16 -1.65 -3.55 -13.17
CA ALA A 16 -2.85 -3.48 -12.35
C ALA A 16 -3.89 -4.55 -12.75
N GLY A 17 -4.06 -4.76 -14.06
CA GLY A 17 -4.97 -5.77 -14.62
C GLY A 17 -4.53 -7.21 -14.33
N ILE A 18 -3.24 -7.53 -14.46
CA ILE A 18 -2.67 -8.83 -14.08
C ILE A 18 -2.93 -9.09 -12.60
N TYR A 19 -2.62 -8.12 -11.75
CA TYR A 19 -2.78 -8.25 -10.29
C TYR A 19 -4.24 -8.42 -9.88
N VAL A 20 -5.12 -7.48 -10.25
CA VAL A 20 -6.55 -7.54 -9.87
C VAL A 20 -7.26 -8.70 -10.56
N GLY A 21 -6.98 -8.94 -11.84
CA GLY A 21 -7.56 -10.03 -12.62
C GLY A 21 -7.26 -11.39 -12.00
N SER A 22 -6.04 -11.60 -11.49
CA SER A 22 -5.62 -12.86 -10.85
C SER A 22 -6.56 -13.31 -9.72
N LEU A 23 -7.15 -12.36 -8.98
CA LEU A 23 -8.03 -12.63 -7.84
C LEU A 23 -9.32 -13.38 -8.25
N TYR A 24 -9.69 -13.30 -9.52
CA TYR A 24 -10.94 -13.85 -10.06
C TYR A 24 -10.72 -15.04 -11.02
N VAL A 25 -9.47 -15.39 -11.31
CA VAL A 25 -9.12 -16.52 -12.19
C VAL A 25 -9.55 -17.85 -11.56
N SER A 26 -9.22 -18.05 -10.28
CA SER A 26 -9.61 -19.26 -9.56
C SER A 26 -11.09 -19.23 -9.16
N GLN A 27 -11.80 -20.34 -9.38
CA GLN A 27 -13.17 -20.52 -8.89
C GLN A 27 -13.26 -20.38 -7.37
N TYR A 28 -12.20 -20.74 -6.64
CA TYR A 28 -12.11 -20.62 -5.18
C TYR A 28 -11.92 -19.18 -4.69
N GLY A 29 -11.47 -18.26 -5.55
CA GLY A 29 -11.31 -16.83 -5.22
C GLY A 29 -12.56 -15.98 -5.47
N ARG A 30 -13.58 -16.54 -6.14
CA ARG A 30 -14.82 -15.84 -6.50
C ARG A 30 -15.80 -15.80 -5.33
N LEU A 31 -16.42 -14.65 -5.14
CA LEU A 31 -17.46 -14.45 -4.13
C LEU A 31 -18.80 -14.98 -4.64
N VAL A 32 -19.56 -15.60 -3.74
CA VAL A 32 -20.92 -16.10 -4.05
C VAL A 32 -21.92 -15.26 -3.28
N PHE A 33 -22.75 -14.52 -4.00
CA PHE A 33 -23.77 -13.65 -3.43
C PHE A 33 -25.15 -14.29 -3.60
N SER A 34 -25.97 -14.24 -2.55
CA SER A 34 -27.39 -14.61 -2.65
C SER A 34 -28.16 -13.49 -3.33
N SER A 35 -28.99 -13.81 -4.32
CA SER A 35 -29.93 -12.84 -4.89
C SER A 35 -31.09 -12.65 -3.92
N SER A 36 -31.08 -11.58 -3.12
CA SER A 36 -32.32 -11.11 -2.49
C SER A 36 -32.88 -9.96 -3.33
N SER A 37 -34.00 -10.23 -4.00
CA SER A 37 -34.88 -9.16 -4.47
C SER A 37 -36.33 -9.56 -4.18
N THR A 38 -36.98 -8.71 -3.38
CA THR A 38 -38.41 -8.66 -3.08
C THR A 38 -38.89 -9.66 -2.02
N SER A 39 -39.40 -9.15 -0.90
CA SER A 39 -40.38 -9.90 -0.10
C SER A 39 -41.57 -10.19 -1.02
N PRO A 40 -41.88 -11.45 -1.38
CA PRO A 40 -43.21 -11.76 -1.86
C PRO A 40 -44.14 -11.66 -0.65
N LYS A 41 -45.37 -11.19 -0.85
CA LYS A 41 -46.45 -11.54 0.09
C LYS A 41 -46.40 -13.06 0.25
N ARG A 42 -46.29 -13.55 1.48
CA ARG A 42 -46.31 -14.99 1.77
C ARG A 42 -47.63 -15.56 1.27
N GLU A 43 -47.57 -16.36 0.21
CA GLU A 43 -48.53 -17.44 0.00
C GLU A 43 -47.88 -18.72 0.53
N GLU A 44 -48.57 -19.41 1.43
CA GLU A 44 -48.15 -20.70 1.98
C GLU A 44 -48.10 -21.74 0.86
N GLY A 45 -46.89 -22.22 0.50
CA GLY A 45 -46.73 -23.44 -0.29
C GLY A 45 -45.66 -23.44 -1.38
N GLU A 46 -45.05 -22.31 -1.74
CA GLU A 46 -44.07 -22.29 -2.83
C GLU A 46 -42.64 -22.62 -2.35
N LYS A 47 -42.06 -23.69 -2.89
CA LYS A 47 -40.66 -24.09 -2.61
C LYS A 47 -39.70 -23.02 -3.13
N ASP A 48 -38.93 -22.42 -2.23
CA ASP A 48 -37.86 -21.44 -2.48
C ASP A 48 -36.78 -22.02 -3.43
N LYS A 49 -36.92 -21.79 -4.74
CA LYS A 49 -36.01 -22.29 -5.78
C LYS A 49 -34.88 -21.31 -6.14
N GLY A 50 -34.74 -20.18 -5.43
CA GLY A 50 -33.80 -19.11 -5.80
C GLY A 50 -32.84 -18.64 -4.71
N ARG A 51 -33.09 -18.98 -3.44
CA ARG A 51 -32.26 -18.51 -2.34
C ARG A 51 -31.09 -19.47 -2.10
N VAL A 52 -29.88 -19.02 -2.41
CA VAL A 52 -28.66 -19.70 -1.94
C VAL A 52 -28.71 -19.72 -0.40
N PRO A 53 -28.71 -20.91 0.24
CA PRO A 53 -28.71 -21.02 1.70
C PRO A 53 -27.56 -20.20 2.30
N PRO A 54 -27.72 -19.56 3.47
CA PRO A 54 -26.64 -18.79 4.11
C PRO A 54 -25.32 -19.57 4.22
N GLN A 55 -25.42 -20.89 4.37
CA GLN A 55 -24.33 -21.86 4.46
C GLN A 55 -23.50 -21.99 3.17
N TYR A 56 -24.03 -21.55 2.02
CA TYR A 56 -23.37 -21.58 0.70
C TYR A 56 -22.88 -20.20 0.23
N GLN A 57 -23.08 -19.13 1.02
CA GLN A 57 -22.55 -17.80 0.69
C GLN A 57 -21.07 -17.72 1.08
N LYS A 58 -20.20 -17.71 0.08
CA LYS A 58 -18.76 -17.49 0.28
C LYS A 58 -18.43 -16.01 0.25
N GLY A 59 -18.16 -15.47 1.44
CA GLY A 59 -17.75 -14.09 1.65
C GLY A 59 -16.25 -13.86 1.42
N ARG A 60 -15.83 -12.60 1.43
CA ARG A 60 -14.43 -12.18 1.29
C ARG A 60 -13.52 -12.78 2.37
N ASP A 61 -14.06 -12.96 3.57
CA ASP A 61 -13.33 -13.47 4.73
C ASP A 61 -13.48 -14.99 4.91
N ASP A 62 -13.96 -15.70 3.88
CA ASP A 62 -13.93 -17.16 3.86
C ASP A 62 -12.46 -17.63 3.73
N PRO A 63 -11.96 -18.57 4.57
CA PRO A 63 -10.57 -18.99 4.54
C PRO A 63 -10.13 -19.59 3.19
N THR A 64 -11.04 -20.23 2.45
CA THR A 64 -10.74 -20.77 1.11
C THR A 64 -10.55 -19.64 0.10
N VAL A 65 -11.36 -18.58 0.19
CA VAL A 65 -11.25 -17.38 -0.64
C VAL A 65 -9.96 -16.62 -0.31
N ILE A 66 -9.63 -16.46 0.98
CA ILE A 66 -8.39 -15.80 1.41
C ILE A 66 -7.18 -16.53 0.85
N ARG A 67 -7.05 -17.84 1.09
CA ARG A 67 -5.90 -18.63 0.59
C ARG A 67 -5.79 -18.57 -0.93
N ALA A 68 -6.90 -18.74 -1.65
CA ALA A 68 -6.90 -18.67 -3.11
C ALA A 68 -6.44 -17.30 -3.64
N ARG A 69 -6.94 -16.20 -3.05
CA ARG A 69 -6.56 -14.84 -3.43
C ARG A 69 -5.10 -14.53 -3.06
N LEU A 70 -4.62 -14.98 -1.89
CA LEU A 70 -3.22 -14.80 -1.46
C LEU A 70 -2.24 -15.50 -2.42
N THR A 71 -2.54 -16.74 -2.80
CA THR A 71 -1.73 -17.50 -3.76
C THR A 71 -1.75 -16.81 -5.13
N ALA A 72 -2.94 -16.44 -5.64
CA ALA A 72 -3.07 -15.78 -6.93
C ALA A 72 -2.34 -14.42 -6.98
N ALA A 73 -2.51 -13.58 -5.95
CA ALA A 73 -1.84 -12.29 -5.85
C ALA A 73 -0.31 -12.44 -5.76
N SER A 74 0.19 -13.44 -5.04
CA SER A 74 1.63 -13.73 -4.97
C SER A 74 2.19 -14.10 -6.35
N PHE A 75 1.56 -15.04 -7.08
CA PHE A 75 1.99 -15.39 -8.44
C PHE A 75 1.89 -14.22 -9.41
N ALA A 76 0.82 -13.43 -9.34
CA ALA A 76 0.66 -12.23 -10.16
C ALA A 76 1.75 -11.19 -9.87
N THR A 77 2.16 -11.05 -8.60
CA THR A 77 3.25 -10.16 -8.20
C THR A 77 4.58 -10.62 -8.79
N PHE A 78 4.90 -11.92 -8.71
CA PHE A 78 6.10 -12.47 -9.35
C PHE A 78 6.08 -12.26 -10.87
N ALA A 79 4.94 -12.47 -11.53
CA ALA A 79 4.80 -12.23 -12.97
C ALA A 79 5.00 -10.73 -13.32
N CYS A 80 4.45 -9.81 -12.52
CA CYS A 80 4.64 -8.38 -12.71
C CYS A 80 6.10 -7.97 -12.51
N LEU A 81 6.77 -8.47 -11.47
CA LEU A 81 8.19 -8.20 -11.21
C LEU A 81 9.07 -8.73 -12.34
N PHE A 82 8.81 -9.96 -12.81
CA PHE A 82 9.53 -10.54 -13.94
C PHE A 82 9.37 -9.68 -15.20
N LEU A 83 8.13 -9.31 -15.54
CA LEU A 83 7.84 -8.47 -16.70
C LEU A 83 8.47 -7.07 -16.56
N ALA A 84 8.42 -6.46 -15.38
CA ALA A 84 9.06 -5.17 -15.11
C ALA A 84 10.59 -5.27 -15.29
N CYS A 85 11.23 -6.30 -14.71
CA CYS A 85 12.67 -6.53 -14.89
C CYS A 85 13.04 -6.74 -16.36
N ALA A 86 12.24 -7.49 -17.12
CA ALA A 86 12.45 -7.69 -18.55
C ALA A 86 12.33 -6.39 -19.35
N ILE A 87 11.33 -5.55 -19.05
CA ILE A 87 11.17 -4.24 -19.69
C ILE A 87 12.35 -3.33 -19.35
N VAL A 88 12.74 -3.24 -18.06
CA VAL A 88 13.86 -2.41 -17.64
C VAL A 88 15.14 -2.86 -18.33
N ALA A 89 15.47 -4.15 -18.28
CA ALA A 89 16.65 -4.70 -18.93
C ALA A 89 16.67 -4.43 -20.45
N HIS A 90 15.53 -4.58 -21.12
CA HIS A 90 15.42 -4.28 -22.55
C HIS A 90 15.63 -2.80 -22.86
N VAL A 91 15.09 -1.90 -22.04
CA VAL A 91 15.20 -0.44 -22.24
C VAL A 91 16.60 0.08 -21.93
N THR A 92 17.28 -0.48 -20.92
CA THR A 92 18.60 -0.05 -20.48
C THR A 92 19.75 -0.69 -21.28
N HIS A 93 19.66 -2.00 -21.55
CA HIS A 93 20.74 -2.79 -22.17
C HIS A 93 20.43 -3.26 -23.59
N GLY A 94 19.20 -3.08 -24.09
CA GLY A 94 18.80 -3.54 -25.43
C GLY A 94 18.60 -5.06 -25.47
N SER A 95 19.55 -5.79 -26.07
CA SER A 95 19.56 -7.26 -26.08
C SER A 95 20.37 -7.79 -24.91
N VAL A 96 19.70 -8.49 -24.00
CA VAL A 96 20.34 -9.14 -22.85
C VAL A 96 21.15 -10.33 -23.32
N THR A 97 22.48 -10.22 -23.28
CA THR A 97 23.42 -11.34 -23.45
C THR A 97 23.76 -11.96 -22.09
N THR A 98 24.31 -13.18 -22.08
CA THR A 98 24.76 -13.87 -20.85
C THR A 98 25.71 -13.02 -20.00
N ASP A 99 26.56 -12.24 -20.65
CA ASP A 99 27.58 -11.42 -19.99
C ASP A 99 26.97 -10.16 -19.34
N SER A 100 25.84 -9.67 -19.89
CA SER A 100 25.12 -8.50 -19.40
C SER A 100 24.03 -8.81 -18.36
N LEU A 101 23.74 -10.09 -18.11
CA LEU A 101 22.60 -10.52 -17.28
C LEU A 101 22.71 -9.99 -15.85
N ASN A 102 23.88 -10.14 -15.22
CA ASN A 102 24.11 -9.69 -13.85
C ASN A 102 23.99 -8.17 -13.72
N ALA A 103 24.50 -7.42 -14.71
CA ALA A 103 24.37 -5.96 -14.76
C ALA A 103 22.90 -5.55 -14.93
N SER A 104 22.18 -6.21 -15.84
CA SER A 104 20.75 -5.98 -16.09
C SER A 104 19.89 -6.24 -14.84
N ILE A 105 20.16 -7.32 -14.10
CA ILE A 105 19.47 -7.64 -12.84
C ILE A 105 19.77 -6.58 -11.78
N LYS A 106 21.04 -6.14 -11.67
CA LYS A 106 21.43 -5.11 -10.70
C LYS A 106 20.74 -3.78 -11.00
N ASP A 107 20.73 -3.35 -12.25
CA ASP A 107 20.06 -2.12 -12.68
C ASP A 107 18.54 -2.21 -12.50
N ALA A 108 17.92 -3.33 -12.90
CA ALA A 108 16.50 -3.56 -12.68
C ALA A 108 16.14 -3.55 -11.19
N SER A 109 16.88 -4.28 -10.35
CA SER A 109 16.60 -4.31 -8.90
C SER A 109 16.78 -2.94 -8.24
N SER A 110 17.74 -2.15 -8.70
CA SER A 110 17.92 -0.76 -8.25
C SER A 110 16.76 0.13 -8.68
N LEU A 111 16.34 0.06 -9.94
CA LEU A 111 15.24 0.89 -10.45
C LEU A 111 13.88 0.48 -9.89
N LEU A 112 13.66 -0.80 -9.59
CA LEU A 112 12.47 -1.30 -8.89
C LEU A 112 12.49 -0.93 -7.39
N GLY A 113 13.60 -0.42 -6.86
CA GLY A 113 13.76 -0.06 -5.45
C GLY A 113 13.81 -1.26 -4.51
N LEU A 114 14.36 -2.38 -4.99
CA LEU A 114 14.55 -3.63 -4.23
C LEU A 114 15.92 -3.69 -3.54
N SER A 115 16.79 -2.71 -3.77
CA SER A 115 18.08 -2.62 -3.08
C SER A 115 17.88 -2.37 -1.59
N PHE A 116 18.56 -3.16 -0.75
CA PHE A 116 18.50 -2.98 0.70
C PHE A 116 19.27 -1.72 1.14
N PRO A 117 18.67 -0.88 2.01
CA PRO A 117 19.40 0.25 2.58
C PRO A 117 20.54 -0.20 3.49
N PRO A 118 21.70 0.46 3.46
CA PRO A 118 22.61 0.39 4.59
C PRO A 118 21.89 0.93 5.84
N LEU A 119 22.16 0.31 6.99
CA LEU A 119 21.58 0.68 8.28
C LEU A 119 22.14 2.04 8.75
N HIS A 120 21.54 3.13 8.29
CA HIS A 120 21.83 4.49 8.71
C HIS A 120 20.55 5.20 9.17
N LEU A 121 20.65 6.12 10.12
CA LEU A 121 19.49 6.84 10.67
C LEU A 121 18.70 7.59 9.60
N SER A 122 19.37 8.10 8.56
CA SER A 122 18.70 8.77 7.43
C SER A 122 17.83 7.83 6.59
N SER A 123 18.09 6.52 6.63
CA SER A 123 17.29 5.50 5.97
C SER A 123 15.98 5.22 6.72
N LEU A 124 15.91 5.60 8.00
CA LEU A 124 14.69 5.45 8.82
C LEU A 124 13.68 6.58 8.61
N PHE A 125 14.13 7.78 8.21
CA PHE A 125 13.26 8.95 8.09
C PHE A 125 12.03 8.71 7.20
N PRO A 126 12.15 8.10 6.00
CA PRO A 126 10.98 7.82 5.17
C PRO A 126 9.93 6.92 5.85
N HIS A 127 10.36 6.03 6.76
CA HIS A 127 9.45 5.12 7.48
C HIS A 127 8.68 5.83 8.59
N LEU A 128 9.17 6.99 9.06
CA LEU A 128 8.58 7.77 10.15
C LEU A 128 7.59 8.84 9.65
N VAL A 129 7.58 9.15 8.35
CA VAL A 129 6.70 10.17 7.78
C VAL A 129 5.23 9.89 8.10
N ILE A 130 4.75 8.66 7.87
CA ILE A 130 3.35 8.31 8.19
C ILE A 130 3.08 8.29 9.70
N PRO A 131 3.88 7.62 10.55
CA PRO A 131 3.70 7.71 12.00
C PRO A 131 3.59 9.14 12.54
N THR A 132 4.32 10.11 11.97
CA THR A 132 4.20 11.51 12.40
C THR A 132 2.81 12.10 12.12
N LEU A 133 2.17 11.73 11.01
CA LEU A 133 0.79 12.16 10.72
C LEU A 133 -0.21 11.59 11.75
N PHE A 134 0.08 10.41 12.31
CA PHE A 134 -0.76 9.70 13.27
C PHE A 134 -0.42 9.99 14.75
N LEU A 135 0.30 11.07 15.05
CA LEU A 135 0.62 11.42 16.45
C LEU A 135 -0.62 11.56 17.34
N GLY A 136 -1.74 12.05 16.80
CA GLY A 136 -3.02 12.15 17.51
C GLY A 136 -3.54 10.79 18.01
N PRO A 137 -3.89 9.85 17.10
CA PRO A 137 -4.28 8.49 17.45
C PRO A 137 -3.25 7.77 18.33
N LEU A 138 -1.95 7.89 18.03
CA LEU A 138 -0.89 7.28 18.84
C LEU A 138 -0.86 7.83 20.26
N THR A 139 -1.12 9.13 20.45
CA THR A 139 -1.22 9.75 21.78
C THR A 139 -2.46 9.25 22.52
N ALA A 140 -3.61 9.14 21.84
CA ALA A 140 -4.82 8.61 22.47
C ALA A 140 -4.64 7.15 22.91
N VAL A 141 -4.00 6.32 22.08
CA VAL A 141 -3.59 4.96 22.44
C VAL A 141 -2.67 4.99 23.66
N LEU A 142 -1.58 5.77 23.62
CA LEU A 142 -0.61 5.86 24.72
C LEU A 142 -1.26 6.27 26.04
N ILE A 143 -2.17 7.26 26.02
CA ILE A 143 -2.92 7.68 27.22
C ILE A 143 -3.74 6.53 27.82
N ASN A 144 -4.34 5.67 26.97
CA ASN A 144 -5.11 4.53 27.45
C ASN A 144 -4.23 3.44 28.08
N TYR A 145 -3.01 3.24 27.57
CA TYR A 145 -2.08 2.23 28.07
C TYR A 145 -1.19 2.71 29.22
N LEU A 146 -0.98 4.02 29.38
CA LEU A 146 -0.25 4.55 30.52
C LEU A 146 -1.06 4.32 31.81
N PRO A 147 -0.51 3.62 32.82
CA PRO A 147 -1.13 3.57 34.13
C PRO A 147 -1.29 5.01 34.63
N SER A 148 -2.39 5.28 35.30
CA SER A 148 -2.60 6.57 35.97
C SER A 148 -1.64 6.61 37.14
N ILE A 149 -0.40 7.08 36.89
CA ILE A 149 0.70 7.33 37.83
C ILE A 149 0.54 6.56 39.15
N THR A 150 0.74 5.25 39.09
CA THR A 150 1.20 4.46 40.24
C THR A 150 2.45 3.75 39.75
N LEU A 151 3.57 4.14 40.34
CA LEU A 151 4.92 3.64 40.06
C LEU A 151 4.98 2.13 40.36
N ASP A 152 4.70 1.30 39.35
CA ASP A 152 5.24 -0.05 39.32
C ASP A 152 5.81 -0.31 37.91
N SER A 153 7.12 -0.17 37.83
CA SER A 153 7.90 -0.05 36.61
C SER A 153 8.48 -1.39 36.19
N THR A 154 7.66 -2.31 35.66
CA THR A 154 8.20 -3.53 35.00
C THR A 154 7.37 -4.10 33.84
N LYS A 155 6.22 -3.53 33.47
CA LYS A 155 5.38 -4.08 32.38
C LYS A 155 4.95 -3.06 31.33
N PHE A 156 5.90 -2.29 30.81
CA PHE A 156 5.72 -1.60 29.52
C PHE A 156 5.85 -2.62 28.39
N GLU A 157 4.95 -3.60 28.38
CA GLU A 157 4.86 -4.58 27.30
C GLU A 157 4.39 -3.85 26.05
N PHE A 158 4.93 -4.26 24.90
CA PHE A 158 4.54 -3.91 23.54
C PHE A 158 3.12 -4.47 23.21
N SER A 159 2.19 -4.34 24.16
CA SER A 159 0.88 -5.00 24.29
C SER A 159 -0.19 -4.41 23.37
N PHE A 160 0.10 -3.32 22.68
CA PHE A 160 -0.76 -2.78 21.63
C PHE A 160 -0.53 -3.45 20.27
N PHE A 161 0.74 -3.77 19.96
CA PHE A 161 1.13 -4.24 18.62
C PHE A 161 1.02 -5.76 18.50
N LEU A 162 1.46 -6.49 19.54
CA LEU A 162 1.54 -7.95 19.48
C LEU A 162 0.18 -8.67 19.53
N PRO A 163 -0.80 -8.33 20.37
CA PRO A 163 -2.09 -9.05 20.41
C PRO A 163 -2.94 -8.89 19.15
N SER A 164 -2.74 -7.81 18.38
CA SER A 164 -3.40 -7.61 17.07
C SER A 164 -2.66 -8.32 15.92
N LEU A 165 -1.35 -8.58 16.08
CA LEU A 165 -0.53 -9.37 15.14
C LEU A 165 -0.57 -10.88 15.44
N PHE A 166 -0.75 -11.23 16.70
CA PHE A 166 -0.83 -12.59 17.23
C PHE A 166 -1.94 -12.59 18.28
N PRO A 167 -3.22 -12.68 17.86
CA PRO A 167 -4.31 -12.93 18.79
C PRO A 167 -3.97 -14.18 19.59
N ASN A 168 -4.05 -14.11 20.93
CA ASN A 168 -3.90 -15.31 21.76
C ASN A 168 -5.06 -16.25 21.41
N ASP A 169 -4.74 -17.31 20.68
CA ASP A 169 -5.64 -18.42 20.36
C ASP A 169 -5.79 -19.30 21.61
N ASP A 170 -6.55 -18.81 22.59
CA ASP A 170 -7.06 -19.64 23.69
C ASP A 170 -8.38 -20.34 23.32
N ASP A 171 -8.85 -20.23 22.07
CA ASP A 171 -10.09 -20.85 21.57
C ASP A 171 -9.75 -22.01 20.62
N ASP A 172 -9.79 -23.24 21.16
CA ASP A 172 -9.50 -24.55 20.53
C ASP A 172 -10.56 -24.96 19.48
N ASN A 173 -10.93 -24.02 18.61
CA ASN A 173 -11.79 -24.21 17.46
C ASN A 173 -11.13 -23.58 16.24
N ASN A 174 -11.48 -24.04 15.03
CA ASN A 174 -10.96 -23.59 13.71
C ASN A 174 -10.89 -22.05 13.46
N ASN A 175 -11.34 -21.22 14.40
CA ASN A 175 -11.32 -19.77 14.42
C ASN A 175 -9.89 -19.19 14.45
N GLY A 176 -8.94 -19.86 15.10
CA GLY A 176 -7.56 -19.37 15.21
C GLY A 176 -6.79 -19.33 13.89
N SER A 177 -7.00 -20.36 13.07
CA SER A 177 -6.45 -20.40 11.70
C SER A 177 -7.03 -19.29 10.81
N LEU A 178 -8.33 -18.97 10.96
CA LEU A 178 -8.97 -17.92 10.18
C LEU A 178 -8.47 -16.52 10.60
N SER A 179 -8.38 -16.26 11.89
CA SER A 179 -7.84 -15.01 12.44
C SER A 179 -6.41 -14.77 11.94
N SER A 180 -5.56 -15.81 12.03
CA SER A 180 -4.19 -15.80 11.51
C SER A 180 -4.11 -15.49 10.01
N LEU A 181 -5.01 -16.04 9.19
CA LEU A 181 -5.04 -15.77 7.74
C LEU A 181 -5.49 -14.35 7.41
N ILE A 182 -6.43 -13.78 8.18
CA ILE A 182 -6.89 -12.40 7.99
C ILE A 182 -5.77 -11.41 8.36
N VAL A 183 -5.07 -11.65 9.48
CA VAL A 183 -3.90 -10.87 9.91
C VAL A 183 -2.79 -10.96 8.86
N LEU A 184 -2.42 -12.17 8.44
CA LEU A 184 -1.40 -12.40 7.40
C LEU A 184 -1.74 -11.66 6.10
N ARG A 185 -3.00 -11.73 5.66
CA ARG A 185 -3.48 -11.01 4.47
C ARG A 185 -3.35 -9.51 4.66
N ASN A 186 -3.90 -8.96 5.74
CA ASN A 186 -4.05 -7.52 5.93
C ASN A 186 -2.72 -6.80 6.23
N TYR A 187 -1.81 -7.45 6.96
CA TYR A 187 -0.62 -6.77 7.49
C TYR A 187 0.70 -7.21 6.86
N ILE A 188 0.71 -8.30 6.08
CA ILE A 188 1.94 -8.80 5.47
C ILE A 188 1.77 -8.92 3.96
N VAL A 189 0.91 -9.85 3.51
CA VAL A 189 0.91 -10.21 2.09
C VAL A 189 0.29 -9.13 1.21
N ALA A 190 -0.86 -8.57 1.58
CA ALA A 190 -1.48 -7.52 0.76
C ALA A 190 -0.59 -6.26 0.67
N PRO A 191 -0.09 -5.68 1.78
CA PRO A 191 0.83 -4.53 1.69
C PRO A 191 2.08 -4.81 0.85
N ILE A 192 2.75 -5.94 1.06
CA ILE A 192 3.97 -6.28 0.31
C ILE A 192 3.68 -6.43 -1.18
N THR A 193 2.67 -7.22 -1.55
CA THR A 193 2.37 -7.48 -2.96
C THR A 193 1.84 -6.24 -3.67
N GLU A 194 1.00 -5.44 -3.02
CA GLU A 194 0.49 -4.18 -3.59
C GLU A 194 1.60 -3.14 -3.78
N GLU A 195 2.52 -2.98 -2.83
CA GLU A 195 3.65 -2.05 -3.02
C GLU A 195 4.65 -2.55 -4.08
N LEU A 196 4.92 -3.86 -4.17
CA LEU A 196 5.77 -4.40 -5.23
C LEU A 196 5.17 -4.18 -6.63
N VAL A 197 3.87 -4.41 -6.82
CA VAL A 197 3.23 -4.19 -8.12
C VAL A 197 3.11 -2.69 -8.42
N PHE A 198 2.43 -1.95 -7.55
CA PHE A 198 2.04 -0.58 -7.88
C PHE A 198 3.16 0.45 -7.66
N ARG A 199 4.19 0.15 -6.85
CA ARG A 199 5.30 1.09 -6.57
C ARG A 199 6.56 0.61 -7.27
N SER A 200 7.02 -0.61 -7.03
CA SER A 200 8.21 -1.10 -7.74
C SER A 200 8.00 -1.24 -9.26
N CYS A 201 6.96 -1.95 -9.71
CA CYS A 201 6.78 -2.18 -11.16
C CYS A 201 6.29 -0.92 -11.89
N ILE A 202 5.23 -0.26 -11.41
CA ILE A 202 4.66 0.88 -12.14
C ILE A 202 5.59 2.11 -12.10
N LEU A 203 6.17 2.49 -10.95
CA LEU A 203 7.00 3.71 -10.89
C LEU A 203 8.30 3.55 -11.66
N SER A 204 8.93 2.37 -11.66
CA SER A 204 10.13 2.13 -12.47
C SER A 204 9.87 2.35 -13.96
N ILE A 205 8.73 1.91 -14.49
CA ILE A 205 8.35 2.19 -15.88
C ILE A 205 8.08 3.69 -16.11
N TYR A 206 7.45 4.37 -15.14
CA TYR A 206 7.28 5.82 -15.21
C TYR A 206 8.63 6.56 -15.21
N LEU A 207 9.61 6.13 -14.43
CA LEU A 207 10.96 6.71 -14.45
C LEU A 207 11.63 6.55 -15.83
N LEU A 208 11.43 5.41 -16.50
CA LEU A 208 11.93 5.19 -17.86
C LEU A 208 11.22 6.04 -18.92
N ALA A 209 9.95 6.38 -18.69
CA ALA A 209 9.13 7.13 -19.65
C ALA A 209 9.16 8.66 -19.45
N PHE A 210 9.50 9.12 -18.25
CA PHE A 210 9.66 10.53 -17.93
C PHE A 210 11.10 10.80 -17.45
N PRO A 211 12.11 10.74 -18.34
CA PRO A 211 13.49 11.01 -17.96
C PRO A 211 13.68 12.46 -17.50
N SER A 212 14.48 12.63 -16.45
CA SER A 212 14.74 13.89 -15.73
C SER A 212 15.27 15.02 -16.61
N SER A 213 15.83 14.71 -17.79
CA SER A 213 16.38 15.68 -18.75
C SER A 213 15.35 16.56 -19.46
N SER A 214 14.04 16.32 -19.27
CA SER A 214 13.00 16.88 -20.16
C SER A 214 12.12 17.98 -19.54
N SER A 215 11.99 18.08 -18.21
CA SER A 215 11.26 19.19 -17.53
C SER A 215 11.35 19.13 -16.00
N SER A 216 11.31 20.28 -15.31
CA SER A 216 11.22 20.37 -13.84
C SER A 216 9.91 19.81 -13.25
N LEU A 217 8.86 19.64 -14.07
CA LEU A 217 7.55 19.12 -13.66
C LEU A 217 7.47 17.58 -13.60
N THR A 218 8.55 16.88 -13.94
CA THR A 218 8.61 15.42 -14.05
C THR A 218 8.35 14.66 -12.73
N PRO A 219 8.97 15.02 -11.58
CA PRO A 219 8.74 14.30 -10.32
C PRO A 219 7.28 14.35 -9.88
N THR A 220 6.67 15.53 -9.95
CA THR A 220 5.27 15.77 -9.58
C THR A 220 4.33 14.98 -10.46
N LYS A 221 4.58 14.91 -11.78
CA LYS A 221 3.79 14.09 -12.70
C LYS A 221 3.86 12.61 -12.33
N ILE A 222 5.04 12.07 -12.01
CA ILE A 222 5.18 10.67 -11.61
C ILE A 222 4.42 10.39 -10.31
N ILE A 223 4.57 11.25 -9.31
CA ILE A 223 3.90 11.14 -8.00
C ILE A 223 2.38 11.25 -8.13
N LEU A 224 1.86 12.09 -9.03
CA LEU A 224 0.41 12.29 -9.17
C LEU A 224 -0.26 11.33 -10.15
N LEU A 225 0.43 10.90 -11.22
CA LEU A 225 -0.18 10.08 -12.28
C LEU A 225 -0.04 8.58 -12.02
N SER A 226 1.10 8.10 -11.52
CA SER A 226 1.29 6.67 -11.29
C SER A 226 0.28 6.04 -10.32
N PRO A 227 -0.12 6.71 -9.21
CA PRO A 227 -1.06 6.14 -8.23
C PRO A 227 -2.49 5.99 -8.74
N LEU A 228 -2.85 6.63 -9.85
CA LEU A 228 -4.17 6.46 -10.47
C LEU A 228 -4.45 4.99 -10.76
N HIS A 229 -3.42 4.21 -11.13
CA HIS A 229 -3.56 2.76 -11.32
C HIS A 229 -3.95 2.03 -10.03
N PHE A 230 -3.37 2.41 -8.90
CA PHE A 230 -3.70 1.84 -7.60
C PHE A 230 -5.12 2.23 -7.17
N GLY A 231 -5.52 3.48 -7.42
CA GLY A 231 -6.91 3.92 -7.24
C GLY A 231 -7.89 3.11 -8.07
N LEU A 232 -7.65 3.02 -9.39
CA LEU A 232 -8.49 2.30 -10.34
C LEU A 232 -8.62 0.82 -10.01
N ALA A 233 -7.55 0.19 -9.51
CA ALA A 233 -7.57 -1.20 -9.09
C ALA A 233 -8.67 -1.50 -8.07
N HIS A 234 -9.06 -0.53 -7.23
CA HIS A 234 -10.10 -0.69 -6.21
C HIS A 234 -11.54 -0.57 -6.73
N LEU A 235 -11.73 -0.18 -8.01
CA LEU A 235 -13.06 -0.15 -8.62
C LEU A 235 -13.71 -1.54 -8.67
N HIS A 236 -12.94 -2.62 -8.59
CA HIS A 236 -13.49 -3.97 -8.51
C HIS A 236 -14.39 -4.18 -7.28
N HIS A 237 -14.20 -3.40 -6.19
CA HIS A 237 -15.09 -3.44 -5.03
C HIS A 237 -16.48 -2.85 -5.31
N ALA A 238 -16.65 -2.04 -6.36
CA ALA A 238 -17.96 -1.55 -6.77
C ALA A 238 -18.86 -2.71 -7.16
N TRP A 239 -18.31 -3.67 -7.91
CA TRP A 239 -18.99 -4.91 -8.27
C TRP A 239 -19.38 -5.71 -7.02
N GLU A 240 -18.43 -5.92 -6.10
CA GLU A 240 -18.69 -6.66 -4.85
C GLU A 240 -19.80 -5.99 -4.02
N THR A 241 -19.73 -4.67 -3.87
CA THR A 241 -20.72 -3.88 -3.12
C THR A 241 -22.10 -3.95 -3.78
N TYR A 242 -22.18 -3.75 -5.09
CA TYR A 242 -23.44 -3.80 -5.83
C TYR A 242 -24.13 -5.17 -5.70
N ASN A 243 -23.38 -6.25 -5.84
CA ASN A 243 -23.90 -7.61 -5.70
C ASN A 243 -24.29 -7.93 -4.26
N ARG A 244 -23.48 -7.53 -3.27
CA ARG A 244 -23.72 -7.78 -1.84
C ARG A 244 -25.01 -7.13 -1.33
N PHE A 245 -25.36 -5.96 -1.86
CA PHE A 245 -26.55 -5.21 -1.44
C PHE A 245 -27.78 -5.46 -2.34
N GLY A 246 -27.81 -6.58 -3.07
CA GLY A 246 -29.01 -7.05 -3.77
C GLY A 246 -29.28 -6.35 -5.12
N ARG A 247 -28.25 -5.76 -5.75
CA ARG A 247 -28.33 -5.20 -7.12
C ARG A 247 -29.44 -4.16 -7.34
N THR A 248 -29.80 -3.44 -6.28
CA THR A 248 -30.83 -2.40 -6.33
C THR A 248 -30.25 -1.04 -6.74
N LYS A 249 -31.11 -0.06 -7.07
CA LYS A 249 -30.67 1.34 -7.28
C LYS A 249 -29.94 1.90 -6.04
N THR A 250 -30.38 1.54 -4.84
CA THR A 250 -29.72 1.91 -3.58
C THR A 250 -28.36 1.24 -3.44
N ALA A 251 -28.23 -0.04 -3.81
CA ALA A 251 -26.96 -0.75 -3.85
C ALA A 251 -25.98 -0.12 -4.85
N LEU A 252 -26.47 0.28 -6.03
CA LEU A 252 -25.66 0.96 -7.04
C LEU A 252 -25.17 2.31 -6.52
N LYS A 253 -26.05 3.14 -5.95
CA LYS A 253 -25.65 4.41 -5.32
C LYS A 253 -24.58 4.20 -4.26
N ARG A 254 -24.74 3.19 -3.41
CA ARG A 254 -23.75 2.84 -2.38
C ARG A 254 -22.42 2.37 -3.00
N ALA A 255 -22.46 1.49 -3.99
CA ALA A 255 -21.28 0.98 -4.67
C ALA A 255 -20.49 2.11 -5.35
N VAL A 256 -21.17 3.00 -6.09
CA VAL A 256 -20.53 4.14 -6.73
C VAL A 256 -19.92 5.08 -5.70
N LEU A 257 -20.66 5.48 -4.67
CA LEU A 257 -20.16 6.41 -3.66
C LEU A 257 -18.97 5.82 -2.88
N GLN A 258 -19.09 4.58 -2.42
CA GLN A 258 -18.05 3.90 -1.66
C GLN A 258 -16.79 3.69 -2.50
N SER A 259 -16.93 3.20 -3.73
CA SER A 259 -15.77 2.97 -4.61
C SER A 259 -15.13 4.25 -5.12
N THR A 260 -15.90 5.34 -5.29
CA THR A 260 -15.33 6.65 -5.64
C THR A 260 -14.51 7.21 -4.48
N PHE A 261 -15.05 7.17 -3.26
CA PHE A 261 -14.29 7.59 -2.07
C PHE A 261 -13.05 6.72 -1.88
N GLN A 262 -13.19 5.40 -2.01
CA GLN A 262 -12.08 4.46 -1.90
C GLN A 262 -11.02 4.75 -2.95
N MET A 263 -11.39 4.95 -4.21
CA MET A 263 -10.47 5.27 -5.30
C MET A 263 -9.72 6.59 -5.04
N ALA A 264 -10.42 7.64 -4.61
CA ALA A 264 -9.79 8.92 -4.29
C ALA A 264 -8.80 8.79 -3.12
N TYR A 265 -9.22 8.13 -2.04
CA TYR A 265 -8.39 7.90 -0.86
C TYR A 265 -7.16 7.05 -1.17
N THR A 266 -7.32 5.94 -1.88
CA THR A 266 -6.19 5.06 -2.24
C THR A 266 -5.27 5.72 -3.26
N THR A 267 -5.77 6.55 -4.17
CA THR A 267 -4.92 7.36 -5.05
C THR A 267 -4.05 8.33 -4.25
N LEU A 268 -4.63 9.06 -3.28
CA LEU A 268 -3.87 9.98 -2.42
C LEU A 268 -2.82 9.23 -1.58
N PHE A 269 -3.19 8.11 -0.98
CA PHE A 269 -2.25 7.25 -0.27
C PHE A 269 -1.13 6.73 -1.21
N GLY A 270 -1.49 6.32 -2.42
CA GLY A 270 -0.53 5.87 -3.43
C GLY A 270 0.44 6.98 -3.85
N ALA A 271 -0.01 8.24 -3.93
CA ALA A 271 0.86 9.39 -4.20
C ALA A 271 1.87 9.61 -3.08
N LEU A 272 1.43 9.46 -1.82
CA LEU A 272 2.32 9.53 -0.67
C LEU A 272 3.34 8.38 -0.67
N CYS A 273 2.92 7.14 -0.98
CA CYS A 273 3.84 6.03 -1.18
C CYS A 273 4.83 6.29 -2.34
N ALA A 274 4.38 6.86 -3.46
CA ALA A 274 5.26 7.20 -4.57
C ALA A 274 6.31 8.25 -4.17
N PHE A 275 5.89 9.24 -3.39
CA PHE A 275 6.78 10.23 -2.79
C PHE A 275 7.85 9.59 -1.90
N LEU A 276 7.46 8.66 -1.01
CA LEU A 276 8.40 7.93 -0.14
C LEU A 276 9.34 7.04 -0.94
N TRP A 277 8.82 6.35 -1.97
CA TRP A 277 9.58 5.45 -2.82
C TRP A 277 10.71 6.19 -3.54
N LEU A 278 10.42 7.35 -4.14
CA LEU A 278 11.42 8.16 -4.85
C LEU A 278 12.52 8.73 -3.94
N ARG A 279 12.28 8.81 -2.64
CA ARG A 279 13.19 9.43 -1.66
C ARG A 279 13.78 8.43 -0.66
N GLY A 280 13.86 7.17 -1.04
CA GLY A 280 14.32 6.08 -0.19
C GLY A 280 15.75 6.28 0.35
N ILE A 281 16.70 5.59 -0.26
CA ILE A 281 18.02 5.36 0.33
C ILE A 281 18.96 6.49 -0.08
N PRO A 282 19.76 7.08 0.83
CA PRO A 282 20.85 7.96 0.44
C PRO A 282 21.81 7.24 -0.51
N ASP A 283 22.11 7.83 -1.66
CA ASP A 283 23.15 7.33 -2.54
C ASP A 283 24.52 7.74 -2.00
N THR A 284 25.27 6.81 -1.41
CA THR A 284 26.62 7.07 -0.88
C THR A 284 27.68 7.12 -1.98
N THR A 285 27.33 6.79 -3.22
CA THR A 285 28.27 6.76 -4.35
C THR A 285 28.49 8.13 -5.01
N THR A 286 27.82 9.18 -4.55
CA THR A 286 28.03 10.56 -5.05
C THR A 286 29.28 11.24 -4.48
N ASN A 287 29.98 10.64 -3.51
CA ASN A 287 31.18 11.21 -2.89
C ASN A 287 32.52 10.64 -3.40
N SER A 288 32.51 9.71 -4.36
CA SER A 288 33.74 9.16 -4.94
C SER A 288 33.84 9.42 -6.44
N ASN A 289 34.64 10.43 -6.77
CA ASN A 289 35.28 10.67 -8.06
C ASN A 289 34.36 10.98 -9.26
N LEU A 290 34.50 12.22 -9.75
CA LEU A 290 34.40 12.53 -11.18
C LEU A 290 35.39 11.61 -11.91
N ASP A 291 34.95 10.44 -12.37
CA ASP A 291 35.70 9.68 -13.35
C ASP A 291 35.12 10.02 -14.73
N THR A 292 35.76 11.00 -15.36
CA THR A 292 35.48 11.44 -16.73
C THR A 292 36.02 10.43 -17.72
N THR A 293 35.32 9.31 -17.94
CA THR A 293 35.53 8.45 -19.11
C THR A 293 34.18 8.11 -19.78
N PRO A 294 33.97 8.48 -21.06
CA PRO A 294 32.73 8.19 -21.77
C PRO A 294 32.83 6.82 -22.44
N SER A 295 32.59 5.73 -21.70
CA SER A 295 32.55 4.39 -22.30
C SER A 295 31.59 3.39 -21.66
N THR A 296 30.75 3.79 -20.71
CA THR A 296 29.76 2.88 -20.10
C THR A 296 28.33 3.16 -20.59
N PRO A 297 27.53 2.11 -20.87
CA PRO A 297 26.13 2.24 -21.26
C PRO A 297 25.32 2.99 -20.17
N PRO A 298 24.12 3.54 -20.49
CA PRO A 298 23.39 4.40 -19.57
C PRO A 298 23.17 3.70 -18.22
N THR A 299 23.91 4.16 -17.22
CA THR A 299 23.80 3.64 -15.85
C THR A 299 22.44 4.03 -15.28
N THR A 300 21.91 3.21 -14.35
CA THR A 300 20.64 3.43 -13.63
C THR A 300 20.46 4.87 -13.09
N ARG A 301 21.56 5.59 -12.83
CA ARG A 301 21.58 7.02 -12.46
C ARG A 301 20.90 7.95 -13.47
N THR A 302 20.83 7.60 -14.75
CA THR A 302 20.15 8.42 -15.77
C THR A 302 18.63 8.48 -15.60
N TYR A 303 18.06 7.56 -14.80
CA TYR A 303 16.62 7.46 -14.55
C TYR A 303 16.25 7.75 -13.10
N THR A 304 17.17 8.26 -12.28
CA THR A 304 16.84 8.73 -10.93
C THR A 304 16.28 10.16 -10.98
N VAL A 305 15.26 10.40 -10.14
CA VAL A 305 14.65 11.73 -10.00
C VAL A 305 15.47 12.63 -9.08
N TYR A 306 16.07 12.04 -8.05
CA TYR A 306 16.91 12.72 -7.07
C TYR A 306 18.32 12.14 -7.15
N PRO A 307 19.34 12.91 -7.57
CA PRO A 307 20.70 12.40 -7.78
C PRO A 307 21.35 11.77 -6.54
N SER A 308 20.95 12.20 -5.34
CA SER A 308 21.47 11.70 -4.06
C SER A 308 20.56 10.67 -3.38
N ARG A 309 19.52 10.17 -4.06
CA ARG A 309 18.59 9.18 -3.51
C ARG A 309 18.27 8.07 -4.50
N LEU A 310 18.34 6.84 -4.01
CA LEU A 310 17.88 5.66 -4.73
C LEU A 310 16.45 5.29 -4.34
N PRO A 311 15.64 4.80 -5.30
CA PRO A 311 14.32 4.32 -5.00
C PRO A 311 14.29 3.19 -3.97
N SER A 312 13.22 3.10 -3.18
CA SER A 312 13.07 2.02 -2.20
C SER A 312 11.62 1.68 -1.89
N VAL A 313 11.28 0.40 -1.99
CA VAL A 313 9.92 -0.10 -1.69
C VAL A 313 9.63 -0.27 -0.20
N TYR A 314 10.65 -0.33 0.65
CA TYR A 314 10.46 -0.63 2.08
C TYR A 314 9.72 0.48 2.84
N ALA A 315 9.95 1.75 2.51
CA ALA A 315 9.22 2.87 3.11
C ALA A 315 7.71 2.86 2.76
N PRO A 316 7.32 2.68 1.49
CA PRO A 316 5.93 2.40 1.13
C PRO A 316 5.32 1.18 1.83
N ILE A 317 6.05 0.06 1.94
CA ILE A 317 5.56 -1.15 2.60
C ILE A 317 5.26 -0.88 4.07
N THR A 318 6.22 -0.29 4.80
CA THR A 318 6.04 0.05 6.22
C THR A 318 4.90 1.05 6.43
N ALA A 319 4.80 2.07 5.57
CA ALA A 319 3.67 3.01 5.54
C ALA A 319 2.32 2.30 5.36
N HIS A 320 2.24 1.35 4.43
CA HIS A 320 1.01 0.62 4.14
C HIS A 320 0.61 -0.30 5.29
N ILE A 321 1.55 -1.08 5.84
CA ILE A 321 1.29 -1.93 7.01
C ILE A 321 0.77 -1.07 8.18
N PHE A 322 1.44 0.06 8.44
CA PHE A 322 1.05 0.99 9.49
C PHE A 322 -0.37 1.57 9.27
N CYS A 323 -0.69 1.99 8.04
CA CYS A 323 -2.04 2.48 7.70
C CYS A 323 -3.12 1.40 7.83
N ASN A 324 -2.83 0.15 7.45
CA ASN A 324 -3.79 -0.95 7.61
C ASN A 324 -4.06 -1.24 9.08
N PHE A 325 -3.05 -1.05 9.93
CA PHE A 325 -3.17 -1.21 11.37
C PHE A 325 -3.94 -0.05 12.02
N MET A 326 -3.58 1.19 11.69
CA MET A 326 -4.19 2.38 12.32
C MET A 326 -5.58 2.71 11.77
N GLY A 327 -5.87 2.34 10.52
CA GLY A 327 -7.11 2.72 9.85
C GLY A 327 -7.25 4.23 9.65
N PHE A 328 -8.49 4.69 9.46
CA PHE A 328 -8.79 6.11 9.35
C PHE A 328 -8.85 6.74 10.75
N PRO A 329 -8.20 7.90 11.00
CA PRO A 329 -8.21 8.54 12.31
C PRO A 329 -9.62 8.88 12.81
N ASP A 330 -9.95 8.43 14.02
CA ASP A 330 -11.21 8.73 14.73
C ASP A 330 -10.96 9.87 15.73
N PHE A 331 -10.85 11.10 15.19
CA PHE A 331 -10.52 12.28 15.99
C PHE A 331 -11.46 12.47 17.19
N SER A 332 -12.77 12.36 16.97
CA SER A 332 -13.77 12.57 18.02
C SER A 332 -13.66 11.51 19.11
N GLY A 333 -13.59 10.23 18.74
CA GLY A 333 -13.45 9.17 19.73
C GLY A 333 -12.09 9.17 20.43
N ASP A 334 -11.00 9.56 19.75
CA ASP A 334 -9.68 9.71 20.37
C ASP A 334 -9.68 10.78 21.46
N VAL A 335 -10.30 11.92 21.17
CA VAL A 335 -10.44 13.02 22.13
C VAL A 335 -11.31 12.61 23.30
N GLU A 336 -12.43 11.91 23.06
CA GLU A 336 -13.31 11.39 24.11
C GLU A 336 -12.57 10.39 25.01
N ARG A 337 -11.80 9.46 24.42
CA ARG A 337 -10.96 8.51 25.17
C ARG A 337 -9.93 9.24 26.04
N GLY A 338 -9.22 10.22 25.48
CA GLY A 338 -8.28 11.04 26.24
C GLY A 338 -8.97 11.79 27.39
N GLN A 339 -10.15 12.35 27.14
CA GLN A 339 -10.95 13.05 28.16
C GLN A 339 -11.40 12.12 29.28
N LYS A 340 -11.88 10.92 28.93
CA LYS A 340 -12.33 9.92 29.90
C LYS A 340 -11.20 9.49 30.82
N ARG A 341 -9.97 9.37 30.31
CA ARG A 341 -8.84 8.86 31.08
C ARG A 341 -8.15 9.91 31.92
N TRP A 342 -7.83 11.09 31.35
CA TRP A 342 -7.03 12.15 32.00
C TRP A 342 -7.79 13.49 32.09
N GLY A 343 -9.12 13.47 32.00
CA GLY A 343 -9.93 14.68 32.07
C GLY A 343 -9.64 15.66 30.94
N VAL A 344 -9.87 16.95 31.20
CA VAL A 344 -9.67 18.03 30.22
C VAL A 344 -8.23 18.05 29.67
N ALA A 345 -7.24 17.73 30.50
CA ALA A 345 -5.84 17.67 30.09
C ALA A 345 -5.59 16.60 29.00
N GLY A 346 -6.13 15.39 29.16
CA GLY A 346 -6.05 14.34 28.14
C GLY A 346 -6.70 14.74 26.82
N ALA A 347 -7.84 15.42 26.90
CA ALA A 347 -8.56 15.92 25.72
C ALA A 347 -7.73 16.96 24.95
N TRP A 348 -7.02 17.87 25.64
CA TRP A 348 -6.14 18.86 25.00
C TRP A 348 -4.86 18.23 24.45
N LEU A 349 -4.27 17.26 25.17
CA LEU A 349 -3.08 16.54 24.70
C LEU A 349 -3.34 15.85 23.36
N VAL A 350 -4.47 15.15 23.21
CA VAL A 350 -4.84 14.50 21.94
C VAL A 350 -5.01 15.53 20.82
N ARG A 351 -5.73 16.64 21.07
CA ARG A 351 -5.92 17.71 20.06
C ARG A 351 -4.60 18.32 19.60
N LEU A 352 -3.72 18.65 20.55
CA LEU A 352 -2.40 19.19 20.25
C LEU A 352 -1.53 18.18 19.51
N ALA A 353 -1.63 16.89 19.86
CA ALA A 353 -0.93 15.83 19.15
C ALA A 353 -1.38 15.72 17.70
N TYR A 354 -2.69 15.78 17.41
CA TYR A 354 -3.23 15.84 16.04
C TYR A 354 -2.68 17.04 15.25
N LEU A 355 -2.77 18.24 15.81
CA LEU A 355 -2.25 19.46 15.17
C LEU A 355 -0.74 19.36 14.92
N SER A 356 0.01 18.88 15.90
CA SER A 356 1.46 18.70 15.79
C SER A 356 1.82 17.64 14.75
N GLY A 357 1.01 16.59 14.61
CA GLY A 357 1.20 15.54 13.62
C GLY A 357 1.03 16.04 12.21
N VAL A 358 -0.05 16.78 11.95
CA VAL A 358 -0.29 17.42 10.65
C VAL A 358 0.82 18.42 10.31
N ALA A 359 1.23 19.26 11.27
CA ALA A 359 2.29 20.24 11.06
C ALA A 359 3.64 19.57 10.77
N ARG A 360 4.02 18.54 11.53
CA ARG A 360 5.27 17.78 11.32
C ARG A 360 5.25 16.99 10.03
N PHE A 361 4.13 16.37 9.68
CA PHE A 361 3.97 15.71 8.39
C PHE A 361 4.14 16.70 7.23
N GLY A 362 3.47 17.85 7.30
CA GLY A 362 3.62 18.93 6.31
C GLY A 362 5.07 19.40 6.21
N LEU A 363 5.76 19.59 7.34
CA LEU A 363 7.18 19.94 7.35
C LEU A 363 8.06 18.81 6.79
N ALA A 364 7.76 17.54 7.08
CA ALA A 364 8.52 16.40 6.57
C ALA A 364 8.39 16.29 5.05
N VAL A 365 7.19 16.48 4.50
CA VAL A 365 6.97 16.54 3.05
C VAL A 365 7.63 17.77 2.44
N TRP A 366 7.43 18.96 3.03
CA TRP A 366 7.97 20.23 2.53
C TRP A 366 9.50 20.29 2.57
N THR A 367 10.14 19.87 3.67
CA THR A 367 11.61 19.85 3.76
C THR A 367 12.24 18.85 2.81
N GLN A 368 11.49 17.82 2.41
CA GLN A 368 11.89 16.87 1.39
C GLN A 368 11.57 17.34 -0.05
N GLU A 369 10.63 18.27 -0.24
CA GLU A 369 10.40 18.95 -1.54
C GLU A 369 11.37 20.14 -1.75
N GLY A 370 11.67 20.91 -0.71
CA GLY A 370 12.46 22.14 -0.76
C GLY A 370 13.98 21.95 -0.78
N ARG A 371 14.49 20.72 -0.71
CA ARG A 371 15.92 20.42 -0.84
C ARG A 371 16.18 19.32 -1.86
N ALA A 372 15.98 19.68 -3.12
CA ALA A 372 16.72 19.10 -4.24
C ALA A 372 18.22 19.50 -4.23
N GLY A 373 18.70 20.12 -3.15
CA GLY A 373 20.11 20.30 -2.82
C GLY A 373 20.32 19.96 -1.34
N TRP A 374 20.72 18.72 -1.10
CA TRP A 374 21.63 18.32 -0.03
C TRP A 374 22.70 17.45 -0.66
#